data_AF-A0A955FS28-F1
#
_entry.id   AF-A0A955FS28-F1
#
_cell.length_a   1.000
_cell.length_b   1.000
_cell.length_c   1.000
_cell.angle_alpha   90.00
_cell.angle_beta   90.00
_cell.angle_gamma   90.00
#
_symmetry.space_group_name_H-M   'P 1'
#
loop_
_entity.id
_entity.type
_entity.pdbx_description
1 polymer ?
#
loop_
_entity_poly.entity_id
_entity_poly.type
_entity_poly.pdbx_seq_one_letter_code
_entity_poly.pdbx_strand_id
1 'polypeptide(L)'
;QLVKLTQNWTQERTVTRKIKELILAVELERSYSKQEILVGYLNTAPYGGIEYGVEAAARDYFEKPAKDLTLDEAAMLATIPKSPKYYSP
;
A
#
# COMPACT_ATOMS: atom_id res chain seq x y z
N GLN A 1 5.68 5.60 -0.86
CA GLN A 1 5.29 4.62 0.18
C GLN A 1 5.67 3.20 -0.23
N LEU A 2 5.55 2.81 -1.50
CA LEU A 2 5.95 1.48 -1.98
C LEU A 2 7.37 1.06 -1.55
N VAL A 3 8.39 1.90 -1.78
CA VAL A 3 9.79 1.66 -1.33
C VAL A 3 9.91 1.36 0.17
N LYS A 4 9.07 2.00 0.99
CA LYS A 4 9.06 1.76 2.44
C LYS A 4 8.49 0.38 2.78
N LEU A 5 7.53 -0.11 2.00
CA LEU A 5 6.84 -1.38 2.25
C LEU A 5 7.60 -2.60 1.72
N THR A 6 8.37 -2.45 0.64
CA THR A 6 9.03 -3.57 -0.04
C THR A 6 10.44 -3.88 0.46
N GLN A 7 11.05 -2.97 1.22
CA GLN A 7 12.43 -3.09 1.69
C GLN A 7 12.45 -3.43 3.18
N ASN A 8 13.41 -4.24 3.61
CA ASN A 8 13.56 -4.64 5.02
C ASN A 8 14.32 -3.56 5.80
N TRP A 9 13.60 -2.56 6.30
CA TRP A 9 14.17 -1.45 7.07
C TRP A 9 14.30 -1.79 8.56
N THR A 10 15.31 -1.22 9.22
CA THR A 10 15.27 -1.12 10.68
C THR A 10 14.12 -0.18 11.10
N GLN A 11 13.44 -0.50 12.21
CA GLN A 11 12.32 0.32 12.70
C GLN A 11 12.75 1.75 13.10
N GLU A 12 14.04 1.96 13.34
CA GLU A 12 14.64 3.24 13.70
C GLU A 12 14.36 4.32 12.65
N ARG A 13 13.73 5.41 13.09
CA ARG A 13 13.41 6.56 12.24
C ARG A 13 14.61 7.51 12.21
N THR A 14 15.49 7.33 11.23
CA THR A 14 16.67 8.20 11.04
C THR A 14 16.56 9.02 9.75
N VAL A 15 17.22 10.19 9.72
CA VAL A 15 17.31 11.04 8.51
C VAL A 15 18.02 10.28 7.39
N THR A 16 19.07 9.54 7.70
CA THR A 16 19.81 8.70 6.75
C THR A 16 18.90 7.68 6.05
N ARG A 17 18.02 7.01 6.81
CA ARG A 17 17.02 6.09 6.22
C ARG A 17 16.11 6.83 5.26
N LYS A 18 15.65 8.03 5.63
CA LYS A 18 14.72 8.81 4.80
C LYS A 18 15.36 9.28 3.50
N ILE A 19 16.64 9.63 3.51
CA ILE A 19 17.41 9.96 2.30
C ILE A 19 17.51 8.73 1.39
N LYS A 20 17.80 7.53 1.94
CA LYS A 20 17.81 6.29 1.15
C LYS A 20 16.45 5.99 0.51
N GLU A 21 15.35 6.16 1.26
CA GLU A 21 13.99 6.03 0.72
C GLU A 21 13.75 6.98 -0.46
N LEU A 22 14.24 8.22 -0.38
CA LEU A 22 14.12 9.22 -1.46
C LEU A 22 14.90 8.81 -2.71
N ILE A 23 16.16 8.40 -2.55
CA ILE A 23 17.00 7.97 -3.68
C ILE A 23 16.35 6.79 -4.41
N LEU A 24 15.92 5.76 -3.67
CA LEU A 24 15.26 4.59 -4.23
C LEU A 24 13.90 4.93 -4.86
N ALA A 25 13.17 5.91 -4.32
CA ALA A 25 11.91 6.36 -4.93
C ALA A 25 12.15 7.04 -6.28
N VAL A 26 13.19 7.87 -6.40
CA VAL A 26 13.56 8.49 -7.68
C VAL A 26 14.01 7.44 -8.69
N GLU A 27 14.79 6.44 -8.26
CA GLU A 27 15.19 5.32 -9.12
C GLU A 27 13.99 4.50 -9.61
N LEU A 28 13.03 4.22 -8.72
CA LEU A 28 11.79 3.53 -9.07
C LEU A 28 10.99 4.31 -10.12
N GLU A 29 10.86 5.63 -9.97
CA GLU A 29 10.15 6.48 -10.93
C GLU A 29 10.83 6.61 -12.29
N ARG A 30 12.15 6.34 -12.36
CA ARG A 30 12.87 6.28 -13.65
C ARG A 30 12.63 4.97 -14.39
N SER A 31 12.35 3.89 -13.66
CA SER A 31 12.21 2.54 -14.20
C SER A 31 10.76 2.13 -14.45
N TYR A 32 9.79 2.75 -13.77
CA TYR A 32 8.38 2.39 -13.83
C TYR A 32 7.48 3.62 -13.99
N SER A 33 6.37 3.45 -14.71
CA SER A 33 5.32 4.45 -14.81
C SER A 33 4.60 4.67 -13.48
N LYS A 34 3.93 5.82 -13.33
CA LYS A 34 3.15 6.14 -12.14
C LYS A 34 2.03 5.12 -11.90
N GLN A 35 1.45 4.58 -12.98
CA GLN A 35 0.43 3.54 -12.95
C GLN A 35 0.98 2.23 -12.39
N GLU A 36 2.15 1.79 -12.87
CA GLU A 36 2.79 0.57 -12.37
C GLU A 36 3.19 0.71 -10.89
N ILE A 37 3.70 1.87 -10.49
CA ILE A 37 4.04 2.16 -9.09
C ILE A 37 2.78 2.12 -8.21
N LEU A 38 1.66 2.67 -8.68
CA LEU A 38 0.40 2.64 -7.97
C LEU A 38 -0.13 1.21 -7.83
N VAL A 39 -0.11 0.43 -8.91
CA VAL A 39 -0.52 -0.99 -8.88
C VAL A 39 0.35 -1.78 -7.91
N GLY A 40 1.67 -1.59 -7.95
CA GLY A 40 2.60 -2.22 -7.00
C GLY A 40 2.30 -1.84 -5.55
N TYR A 41 1.97 -0.57 -5.29
CA TYR A 41 1.55 -0.11 -3.96
C TYR A 41 0.25 -0.78 -3.51
N LEU A 42 -0.79 -0.76 -4.34
CA LEU A 42 -2.09 -1.35 -4.01
C LEU A 42 -2.01 -2.85 -3.75
N ASN A 43 -1.10 -3.57 -4.40
CA ASN A 43 -0.90 -5.01 -4.19
C ASN A 43 -0.04 -5.35 -2.97
N THR A 44 0.71 -4.39 -2.43
CA THR A 44 1.64 -4.63 -1.31
C THR A 44 1.15 -3.99 -0.01
N ALA A 45 0.24 -3.01 -0.09
CA ALA A 45 -0.27 -2.32 1.07
C ALA A 45 -1.00 -3.30 2.02
N PRO A 46 -0.81 -3.16 3.34
CA PRO A 46 -1.55 -3.93 4.33
C PRO A 46 -2.97 -3.36 4.48
N TYR A 47 -4.00 -4.20 4.43
CA TYR A 47 -5.40 -3.77 4.53
C TYR A 47 -6.12 -4.27 5.79
N GLY A 48 -5.38 -4.78 6.77
CA GLY A 48 -5.94 -5.39 7.99
C GLY A 48 -5.55 -6.86 8.07
N GLY A 49 -5.86 -7.50 9.20
CA GLY A 49 -5.74 -8.96 9.34
C GLY A 49 -4.46 -9.59 8.78
N ILE A 50 -4.65 -10.52 7.84
CA ILE A 50 -3.62 -11.25 7.08
C ILE A 50 -3.58 -10.75 5.62
N GLU A 51 -4.44 -9.79 5.25
CA GLU A 51 -4.65 -9.36 3.87
C GLU A 51 -3.63 -8.32 3.43
N TYR A 52 -2.78 -8.74 2.49
CA TYR A 52 -1.93 -7.85 1.71
C TYR A 52 -2.50 -7.72 0.30
N GLY A 53 -2.69 -6.48 -0.13
CA GLY A 53 -3.21 -6.19 -1.46
C GLY A 53 -4.71 -5.88 -1.50
N VAL A 54 -5.08 -4.92 -2.35
CA VAL A 54 -6.44 -4.38 -2.44
C VAL A 54 -7.47 -5.39 -2.96
N GLU A 55 -7.08 -6.33 -3.84
CA GLU A 55 -7.99 -7.38 -4.34
C GLU A 55 -8.34 -8.37 -3.23
N ALA A 56 -7.36 -8.80 -2.44
CA ALA A 56 -7.61 -9.68 -1.31
C ALA A 56 -8.55 -9.01 -0.29
N ALA A 57 -8.29 -7.74 0.02
CA ALA A 57 -9.14 -6.95 0.90
C ALA A 57 -10.58 -6.80 0.35
N ALA A 58 -10.75 -6.49 -0.94
CA ALA A 58 -12.07 -6.36 -1.55
C ALA A 58 -12.90 -7.65 -1.46
N ARG A 59 -12.24 -8.81 -1.62
CA ARG A 59 -12.87 -10.12 -1.47
C ARG A 59 -13.27 -10.41 -0.03
N ASP A 60 -12.44 -10.04 0.93
CA ASP A 60 -12.67 -10.35 2.33
C ASP A 60 -13.75 -9.43 2.95
N TYR A 61 -13.63 -8.11 2.75
CA TYR A 61 -14.56 -7.14 3.35
C TYR A 61 -15.91 -7.05 2.63
N PHE A 62 -15.96 -7.32 1.31
CA PHE A 62 -17.15 -7.03 0.49
C PHE A 62 -17.55 -8.17 -0.45
N GLU A 63 -16.84 -9.30 -0.45
CA GLU A 63 -17.08 -10.44 -1.35
C GLU A 63 -17.07 -10.08 -2.85
N LYS A 64 -16.36 -9.00 -3.22
CA LYS A 64 -16.36 -8.43 -4.58
C LYS A 64 -14.94 -8.34 -5.16
N PRO A 65 -14.80 -8.37 -6.50
CA PRO A 65 -13.56 -7.93 -7.14
C PRO A 65 -13.28 -6.46 -6.84
N ALA A 66 -12.02 -6.05 -6.68
CA ALA A 66 -11.67 -4.66 -6.38
C ALA A 66 -12.16 -3.68 -7.45
N LYS A 67 -12.26 -4.13 -8.70
CA LYS A 67 -12.79 -3.34 -9.82
C LYS A 67 -14.29 -3.04 -9.74
N ASP A 68 -15.04 -3.82 -8.96
CA ASP A 68 -16.50 -3.72 -8.85
C ASP A 68 -16.93 -3.06 -7.53
N LEU A 69 -15.98 -2.50 -6.77
CA LEU A 69 -16.25 -1.74 -5.56
C LEU A 69 -16.99 -0.44 -5.91
N THR A 70 -17.97 -0.10 -5.08
CA THR A 70 -18.57 1.23 -5.06
C THR A 70 -17.57 2.26 -4.55
N LEU A 71 -17.85 3.54 -4.79
CA LEU A 71 -16.99 4.63 -4.33
C LEU A 71 -16.82 4.62 -2.81
N ASP A 72 -17.87 4.31 -2.05
CA ASP A 72 -17.85 4.28 -0.58
C ASP A 72 -17.01 3.11 -0.06
N GLU A 73 -17.15 1.92 -0.65
CA GLU A 73 -16.34 0.74 -0.31
C GLU A 73 -14.85 0.96 -0.64
N ALA A 74 -14.56 1.55 -1.80
CA ALA A 74 -13.21 1.92 -2.20
C ALA A 74 -12.61 2.99 -1.28
N ALA A 75 -13.40 4.00 -0.89
CA ALA A 75 -12.98 5.02 0.05
C ALA A 75 -12.64 4.42 1.43
N MET A 76 -13.46 3.47 1.90
CA MET A 76 -13.19 2.74 3.14
C MET A 76 -11.85 2.00 3.06
N LEU A 77 -11.64 1.15 2.05
CA LEU A 77 -10.37 0.42 1.89
C LEU A 77 -9.16 1.37 1.79
N ALA A 78 -9.30 2.50 1.10
CA ALA A 78 -8.22 3.46 0.94
C ALA A 78 -7.73 4.06 2.27
N THR A 79 -8.56 4.06 3.32
CA THR A 79 -8.15 4.55 4.65
C THR A 79 -7.31 3.55 5.46
N ILE A 80 -7.47 2.25 5.21
CA ILE A 80 -6.94 1.20 6.08
C ILE A 80 -5.40 1.14 6.09
N PRO A 81 -4.68 1.22 4.94
CA PRO A 81 -3.22 1.12 4.92
C PRO A 81 -2.46 2.14 5.79
N LYS A 82 -3.12 3.25 6.16
CA LYS A 82 -2.56 4.25 7.06
C LYS A 82 -2.35 3.70 8.47
N SER A 83 -3.29 2.88 8.95
CA SER A 83 -3.25 2.29 10.29
C SER A 83 -4.08 0.99 10.32
N PRO A 84 -3.58 -0.11 9.72
CA PRO A 84 -4.38 -1.31 9.48
C PRO A 84 -5.02 -1.87 10.76
N LYS A 85 -4.28 -1.88 11.86
CA LYS A 85 -4.75 -2.36 13.17
C LYS A 85 -5.93 -1.55 13.75
N TYR A 86 -6.04 -0.27 13.39
CA TYR A 86 -7.00 0.65 14.00
C TYR A 86 -8.17 1.01 13.08
N TYR A 87 -7.99 0.87 11.77
CA TYR A 87 -8.98 1.22 10.76
C TYR A 87 -9.57 0.02 10.03
N SER A 88 -9.06 -1.19 10.28
CA SER A 88 -9.79 -2.42 9.94
C SER A 88 -11.12 -2.42 10.70
N PRO A 89 -12.25 -2.61 10.03
CA PRO A 89 -13.56 -2.81 10.67
C PRO A 89 -13.58 -4.11 11.49
#